data_AF-A0A3S3QIN8-F1
#
_entry.id   AF-A0A3S3QIN8-F1
#
_cell.length_a   1.000
_cell.length_b   1.000
_cell.length_c   1.000
_cell.angle_alpha   90.00
_cell.angle_beta   90.00
_cell.angle_gamma   90.00
#
_symmetry.space_group_name_H-M   'P 1'
#
loop_
_entity.id
_entity.type
_entity.pdbx_description
1 polymer ?
#
loop_
_entity_poly.entity_id
_entity_poly.type
_entity_poly.pdbx_seq_one_letter_code
_entity_poly.pdbx_strand_id
1 'polypeptide(L)'
;MLKEPKNALTKQYMKLFELEGVTLRFTEGALNEAARKAMSRNSGARGLRSVMETAMLDVMYELPSDEDAVECVINEQVIADGEYPVILYDAEEKKTA
;
A
#
# COMPACT_ATOMS: atom_id res chain seq x y z
N MET A 1 -13.32 -4.74 -21.76
CA MET A 1 -13.20 -3.38 -21.19
C MET A 1 -13.26 -3.50 -19.68
N LEU A 2 -12.18 -3.16 -18.97
CA LEU A 2 -12.06 -3.25 -17.51
C LEU A 2 -11.77 -1.83 -17.01
N LYS A 3 -12.80 -1.09 -16.62
CA LYS A 3 -12.64 0.22 -15.96
C LYS A 3 -12.23 0.09 -14.49
N GLU A 4 -12.23 -1.13 -13.92
CA GLU A 4 -12.06 -1.37 -12.48
C GLU A 4 -10.78 -2.08 -12.00
N PRO A 5 -9.72 -2.36 -12.80
CA PRO A 5 -8.62 -3.21 -12.33
C PRO A 5 -7.82 -2.57 -11.18
N LYS A 6 -7.78 -1.23 -11.10
CA LYS A 6 -7.18 -0.51 -9.96
C LYS A 6 -7.86 -0.86 -8.64
N ASN A 7 -9.19 -0.92 -8.64
CA ASN A 7 -9.99 -1.09 -7.43
C ASN A 7 -9.98 -2.53 -6.93
N ALA A 8 -9.83 -3.52 -7.82
CA ALA A 8 -9.81 -4.92 -7.41
C ALA A 8 -8.51 -5.26 -6.65
N LEU A 9 -7.35 -4.78 -7.13
CA LEU A 9 -6.05 -5.08 -6.53
C LEU A 9 -5.84 -4.37 -5.20
N THR A 10 -6.24 -3.10 -5.09
CA THR A 10 -6.16 -2.35 -3.82
C THR A 10 -7.05 -2.98 -2.76
N LYS A 11 -8.28 -3.37 -3.11
CA LYS A 11 -9.19 -4.09 -2.20
C LYS A 11 -8.60 -5.43 -1.73
N GLN A 12 -7.86 -6.13 -2.57
CA GLN A 12 -7.18 -7.38 -2.17
C GLN A 12 -6.14 -7.12 -1.08
N TYR A 13 -5.28 -6.11 -1.25
CA TYR A 13 -4.30 -5.75 -0.23
C TYR A 13 -4.95 -5.23 1.04
N MET A 14 -5.97 -4.37 0.91
CA MET A 14 -6.75 -3.89 2.06
C MET A 14 -7.32 -5.05 2.87
N LYS A 15 -7.89 -6.05 2.19
CA LYS A 15 -8.46 -7.20 2.88
C LYS A 15 -7.39 -8.06 3.55
N LEU A 16 -6.21 -8.20 2.93
CA LEU A 16 -5.11 -8.95 3.51
C LEU A 16 -4.61 -8.30 4.81
N PHE A 17 -4.42 -6.98 4.80
CA PHE A 17 -3.97 -6.24 5.99
C PHE A 17 -5.03 -6.22 7.08
N GLU A 18 -6.31 -6.15 6.72
CA GLU A 18 -7.41 -6.25 7.67
C GLU A 18 -7.41 -7.59 8.44
N LEU A 19 -6.93 -8.68 7.82
CA LEU A 19 -6.78 -9.97 8.52
C LEU A 19 -5.67 -9.95 9.58
N GLU A 20 -4.67 -9.09 9.40
CA GLU A 20 -3.56 -8.85 10.33
C GLU A 20 -3.88 -7.73 11.34
N GLY A 21 -5.11 -7.20 11.35
CA GLY A 21 -5.51 -6.13 12.26
C GLY A 21 -5.07 -4.72 11.84
N VAL A 22 -4.42 -4.57 10.68
CA VAL A 22 -3.92 -3.28 10.18
C VAL A 22 -4.87 -2.69 9.13
N THR A 23 -5.19 -1.40 9.26
CA THR A 23 -5.91 -0.66 8.21
C THR A 23 -4.95 -0.23 7.11
N LEU A 24 -5.14 -0.69 5.87
CA LEU A 24 -4.36 -0.20 4.72
C LEU A 24 -5.13 0.86 3.93
N ARG A 25 -4.52 2.01 3.66
CA ARG A 25 -5.07 3.07 2.80
C ARG A 25 -4.14 3.43 1.68
N PHE A 26 -4.73 3.75 0.52
CA PHE A 26 -4.02 4.35 -0.60
C PHE A 26 -4.55 5.75 -0.82
N THR A 27 -3.64 6.72 -0.90
CA THR A 27 -4.00 8.09 -1.30
C THR A 27 -4.38 8.11 -2.79
N GLU A 28 -5.15 9.12 -3.21
CA GLU A 28 -5.43 9.32 -4.64
C GLU A 28 -4.13 9.52 -5.46
N GLY A 29 -3.13 10.20 -4.88
CA GLY A 29 -1.80 10.38 -5.48
C GLY A 29 -1.12 9.05 -5.78
N ALA A 30 -1.12 8.11 -4.83
CA ALA A 30 -0.58 6.76 -5.02
C ALA A 30 -1.25 6.03 -6.19
N LEU A 31 -2.59 6.08 -6.28
CA LEU A 31 -3.35 5.40 -7.33
C LEU A 31 -3.14 6.02 -8.73
N ASN A 32 -2.91 7.33 -8.77
CA ASN A 32 -2.59 8.05 -10.00
C ASN A 32 -1.17 7.74 -10.46
N GLU A 33 -0.20 7.78 -9.54
CA GLU A 33 1.20 7.50 -9.85
C GLU A 33 1.41 6.04 -10.28
N ALA A 34 0.77 5.08 -9.60
CA ALA A 34 0.85 3.67 -9.97
C ALA A 34 0.36 3.43 -11.41
N ALA A 35 -0.70 4.14 -11.81
CA ALA A 35 -1.23 4.07 -13.15
C ALA A 35 -0.31 4.72 -14.18
N ARG A 36 0.28 5.87 -13.85
CA ARG A 36 1.26 6.56 -14.71
C ARG A 36 2.47 5.66 -14.97
N LYS A 37 3.02 5.03 -13.93
CA LYS A 37 4.13 4.07 -14.05
C LYS A 37 3.75 2.81 -14.83
N ALA A 38 2.54 2.29 -14.63
CA ALA A 38 2.06 1.14 -15.40
C ALA A 38 1.95 1.45 -16.91
N MET A 39 1.50 2.67 -17.24
CA MET A 39 1.40 3.16 -18.62
C MET A 39 2.77 3.38 -19.24
N SER A 40 3.72 4.00 -18.53
CA SER A 40 5.07 4.23 -19.06
C SER A 40 5.84 2.94 -19.35
N ARG A 41 5.53 1.86 -18.62
CA ARG A 41 6.09 0.52 -18.84
C ARG A 41 5.42 -0.27 -19.99
N ASN A 42 4.53 0.33 -20.79
CA ASN A 42 3.81 -0.29 -21.92
C ASN A 42 3.14 -1.65 -21.61
N SER A 43 2.85 -1.92 -20.34
CA SER A 43 2.41 -3.23 -19.85
C SER A 43 0.95 -3.24 -19.39
N GLY A 44 0.25 -2.10 -19.49
CA GLY A 44 -1.18 -1.97 -19.20
C GLY A 44 -1.54 -2.50 -17.81
N ALA A 45 -2.58 -3.33 -17.71
CA ALA A 45 -3.02 -3.91 -16.44
C ALA A 45 -1.99 -4.84 -15.76
N ARG A 46 -1.10 -5.48 -16.54
CA ARG A 46 0.00 -6.28 -15.98
C ARG A 46 1.07 -5.39 -15.36
N GLY A 47 1.31 -4.21 -15.95
CA GLY A 47 2.20 -3.20 -15.40
C GLY A 47 1.74 -2.68 -14.05
N LEU A 48 0.43 -2.47 -13.89
CA LEU A 48 -0.14 -2.01 -12.62
C LEU A 48 0.11 -3.01 -11.49
N ARG A 49 -0.12 -4.30 -11.75
CA ARG A 49 0.16 -5.37 -10.79
C ARG A 49 1.62 -5.35 -10.35
N SER A 50 2.56 -5.31 -11.31
CA SER A 50 3.99 -5.26 -11.00
C SER A 50 4.39 -4.04 -10.17
N VAL A 51 3.86 -2.85 -10.49
CA VAL A 51 4.15 -1.62 -9.73
C VAL A 51 3.66 -1.74 -8.29
N MET A 52 2.44 -2.25 -8.09
CA MET A 52 1.87 -2.44 -6.75
C MET A 52 2.62 -3.54 -5.98
N GLU A 53 2.96 -4.66 -6.60
CA GLU A 53 3.73 -5.75 -5.97
C GLU A 53 5.10 -5.27 -5.50
N THR A 54 5.79 -4.44 -6.29
CA THR A 54 7.07 -3.85 -5.87
C THR A 54 6.88 -2.90 -4.69
N ALA A 55 5.90 -2.00 -4.75
CA ALA A 55 5.68 -1.02 -3.68
C ALA A 55 5.21 -1.65 -2.36
N MET A 56 4.50 -2.78 -2.43
CA MET A 56 3.97 -3.46 -1.25
C MET A 56 4.93 -4.51 -0.67
N LEU A 57 6.03 -4.84 -1.35
CA LEU A 57 6.91 -5.95 -0.95
C LEU A 57 7.46 -5.76 0.46
N ASP A 58 8.06 -4.60 0.72
CA ASP A 58 8.69 -4.30 2.01
C ASP A 58 7.63 -4.19 3.11
N VAL A 59 6.51 -3.53 2.81
CA VAL A 59 5.38 -3.38 3.73
C VAL A 59 4.80 -4.73 4.14
N MET A 60 4.64 -5.66 3.19
CA MET A 60 4.11 -6.99 3.46
C MET A 60 5.09 -7.89 4.23
N TYR A 61 6.38 -7.57 4.22
CA TYR A 61 7.39 -8.31 4.98
C TYR A 61 7.52 -7.79 6.40
N GLU A 62 7.57 -6.47 6.56
CA GLU A 62 7.85 -5.82 7.84
C GLU A 62 6.61 -5.71 8.72
N LEU A 63 5.49 -5.25 8.16
CA LEU A 63 4.32 -4.86 8.95
C LEU A 63 3.63 -6.01 9.68
N PRO A 64 3.58 -7.27 9.17
CA PRO A 64 3.06 -8.39 9.95
C PRO A 64 3.86 -8.72 11.22
N SER A 65 5.11 -8.24 11.32
CA SER A 65 5.94 -8.42 12.52
C SER A 65 5.78 -7.26 13.52
N ASP A 66 5.02 -6.22 13.16
CA ASP A 66 4.86 -4.99 13.92
C ASP A 66 3.48 -5.00 14.62
N GLU A 67 3.44 -5.51 15.85
CA GLU A 67 2.20 -5.73 16.62
C GLU A 67 1.50 -4.42 17.02
N ASP A 68 2.21 -3.30 17.00
CA ASP A 68 1.69 -1.98 17.41
C ASP A 68 1.15 -1.15 16.23
N ALA A 69 1.36 -1.61 14.99
CA ALA A 69 0.91 -0.91 13.79
C ALA A 69 -0.61 -1.03 13.63
N VAL A 70 -1.31 0.12 13.54
CA VAL A 70 -2.79 0.15 13.39
C VAL A 70 -3.23 0.60 12.00
N GLU A 71 -2.45 1.44 11.34
CA GLU A 71 -2.78 1.93 10.00
C GLU A 71 -1.51 2.14 9.16
N CYS A 72 -1.56 1.73 7.90
CA CYS A 72 -0.53 1.93 6.90
C CYS A 72 -1.09 2.75 5.74
N VAL A 73 -0.44 3.87 5.41
CA VAL A 73 -0.85 4.78 4.35
C VAL A 73 0.18 4.82 3.23
N ILE A 74 -0.23 4.35 2.06
CA ILE A 74 0.54 4.40 0.83
C ILE A 74 0.28 5.73 0.11
N ASN A 75 1.29 6.60 0.08
CA ASN A 75 1.25 7.89 -0.62
C ASN A 75 1.90 7.81 -2.02
N GLU A 76 1.95 8.92 -2.76
CA GLU A 76 2.57 8.92 -4.09
C GLU A 76 4.08 8.64 -4.03
N GLN A 77 4.77 9.09 -2.99
CA GLN A 77 6.23 8.95 -2.83
C GLN A 77 6.64 7.49 -2.66
N VAL A 78 5.85 6.69 -1.94
CA VAL A 78 6.05 5.23 -1.85
C VAL A 78 6.03 4.62 -3.26
N ILE A 79 5.10 5.06 -4.12
CA ILE A 79 4.99 4.53 -5.49
C ILE A 79 6.06 5.13 -6.40
N ALA A 80 6.37 6.43 -6.28
CA ALA A 80 7.25 7.20 -7.14
C ALA A 80 8.73 6.89 -6.90
N ASP A 81 9.12 6.89 -5.64
CA ASP A 81 10.52 6.92 -5.23
C ASP A 81 10.89 5.72 -4.33
N GLY A 82 9.90 4.91 -3.93
CA GLY A 82 10.13 3.77 -3.04
C GLY A 82 10.38 4.21 -1.60
N GLU A 83 9.84 5.36 -1.20
CA GLU A 83 9.85 5.78 0.20
C GLU A 83 9.06 4.81 1.08
N TYR A 84 9.39 4.81 2.37
CA TYR A 84 8.66 4.01 3.34
C TYR A 84 7.25 4.58 3.57
N PRO A 85 6.20 3.75 3.70
CA PRO A 85 4.85 4.24 3.95
C PRO A 85 4.73 4.92 5.32
N VAL A 86 3.69 5.73 5.47
CA VAL A 86 3.36 6.30 6.77
C VAL A 86 2.63 5.25 7.59
N ILE A 87 3.23 4.85 8.71
CA ILE A 87 2.63 3.93 9.68
C ILE A 87 2.13 4.73 10.88
N LEU A 88 0.88 4.51 11.25
CA LEU A 88 0.32 4.96 12.51
C LEU A 88 0.35 3.81 13.49
N TYR A 89 0.79 4.13 14.70
CA TYR A 89 0.87 3.22 15.83
C TYR A 89 -0.22 3.55 16.83
N ASP A 90 -0.69 2.54 17.57
CA ASP A 90 -1.55 2.80 18.71
C ASP A 90 -0.79 3.65 19.74
N ALA A 91 -1.45 4.67 20.27
CA ALA A 91 -0.82 5.60 21.21
C ALA A 91 -0.74 5.04 22.64
N GLU A 92 -1.16 3.79 22.89
CA GLU A 92 -1.31 3.27 24.25
C GLU A 92 -0.02 2.78 24.94
N GLU A 93 1.14 2.70 24.26
CA GLU A 93 2.43 2.42 24.93
C GLU A 93 3.29 3.67 25.24
N LYS A 94 2.67 4.73 25.76
CA LYS A 94 3.36 5.67 26.66
C LYS A 94 2.55 5.96 27.92
N LYS A 95 2.19 4.91 28.66
CA LYS A 95 2.02 4.98 30.11
C LYS A 95 3.08 4.13 30.79
N THR A 96 4.32 4.60 30.78
CA THR A 96 5.35 4.09 31.69
C THR A 96 5.61 5.14 32.76
N ALA A 97 5.20 4.77 33.98
CA ALA A 97 5.60 5.26 35.31
C ALA A 97 5.34 6.75 35.66
#